data_AF-A0A6C0GH41-F1
#
_entry.id   AF-A0A6C0GH41-F1
#
_cell.length_a   1.000
_cell.length_b   1.000
_cell.length_c   1.000
_cell.angle_alpha   90.00
_cell.angle_beta   90.00
_cell.angle_gamma   90.00
#
_symmetry.space_group_name_H-M   'P 1'
#
loop_
_entity.id
_entity.type
_entity.pdbx_description
1 polymer ?
#
loop_
_entity_poly.entity_id
_entity_poly.type
_entity_poly.pdbx_seq_one_letter_code
_entity_poly.pdbx_strand_id
1 'polypeptide(L)' 'MSTAYQIVHEEEIEHKNEYYELHLIKNSQQQRIFFSTNQENLEQTARQIIDDMGIQVEKWHIIPHSKH' A
#
# COMPACT_ATOMS: atom_id res chain seq x y z
N MET A 1 -20.33 -0.68 -2.13
CA MET A 1 -19.08 -1.42 -2.34
C MET A 1 -18.08 -0.84 -1.37
N SER A 2 -17.68 -1.60 -0.35
CA SER A 2 -16.67 -1.16 0.60
C SER A 2 -15.33 -1.21 -0.11
N THR A 3 -14.67 -0.07 -0.30
CA THR A 3 -13.29 -0.02 -0.83
C THR A 3 -12.39 -0.84 0.10
N ALA A 4 -11.67 -1.80 -0.46
CA ALA A 4 -10.80 -2.71 0.30
C ALA A 4 -9.61 -1.99 0.94
N TYR A 5 -9.30 -0.77 0.51
CA TYR A 5 -8.22 0.06 1.02
C TYR A 5 -8.51 1.55 0.76
N GLN A 6 -7.73 2.41 1.40
CA GLN A 6 -7.65 3.84 1.13
C GLN A 6 -6.19 4.21 0.89
N ILE A 7 -5.89 4.90 -0.21
CA ILE A 7 -4.55 5.47 -0.45
C ILE A 7 -4.35 6.65 0.50
N VAL A 8 -3.17 6.71 1.11
CA VAL A 8 -2.77 7.75 2.05
C VAL A 8 -1.66 8.56 1.39
N HIS A 9 -1.79 9.88 1.36
CA HIS A 9 -0.72 10.74 0.89
C HIS A 9 0.35 10.92 1.97
N GLU A 10 1.60 11.16 1.57
CA GLU A 10 2.73 11.25 2.51
C GLU A 10 2.51 12.29 3.62
N GLU A 11 1.89 13.41 3.28
CA GLU A 11 1.48 14.47 4.21
C GLU A 11 0.41 14.05 5.22
N GLU A 12 -0.40 13.04 4.90
CA GLU A 12 -1.45 12.53 5.78
C GLU A 12 -0.93 11.44 6.73
N ILE A 13 0.22 10.83 6.43
CA ILE A 13 0.82 9.75 7.24
C ILE A 13 1.10 10.23 8.67
N GLU A 14 1.46 11.49 8.85
CA GLU A 14 1.72 12.05 10.18
C GLU A 14 0.49 11.93 11.10
N HIS A 15 -0.71 11.99 10.54
CA HIS A 15 -1.97 11.93 11.28
C HIS A 15 -2.58 10.52 11.34
N LYS A 16 -1.91 9.50 10.79
CA LYS A 16 -2.37 8.10 10.85
C LYS A 16 -1.72 7.36 12.01
N ASN A 17 -2.54 6.68 12.81
CA ASN A 17 -2.08 5.77 13.87
C ASN A 17 -1.54 4.46 13.28
N GLU A 18 -2.15 3.97 12.21
CA GLU A 18 -1.75 2.77 11.48
C GLU A 18 -1.89 3.00 9.98
N TYR A 19 -0.87 2.58 9.24
CA TYR A 19 -0.85 2.57 7.77
C TYR A 19 0.15 1.52 7.28
N TYR A 20 0.11 1.23 5.99
CA TYR A 20 0.98 0.29 5.32
C TYR A 20 1.69 0.98 4.18
N GLU A 21 2.92 0.55 3.92
CA GLU A 21 3.73 0.99 2.81
C GLU A 21 3.95 -0.19 1.85
N LEU A 22 3.42 -0.05 0.64
CA LEU A 22 3.60 -1.00 -0.45
C LEU A 22 4.81 -0.59 -1.29
N HIS A 23 5.87 -1.41 -1.24
CA HIS A 23 7.06 -1.26 -2.07
C HIS A 23 6.88 -2.03 -3.36
N LEU A 24 6.99 -1.34 -4.48
CA LEU A 24 6.93 -1.90 -5.82
C LEU A 24 8.31 -1.82 -6.47
N ILE A 25 8.76 -2.91 -7.08
CA ILE A 25 10.04 -3.00 -7.76
C ILE A 25 9.81 -3.40 -9.21
N LYS A 26 10.34 -2.61 -10.15
CA LYS A 26 10.35 -2.89 -11.59
C LYS A 26 11.64 -2.36 -12.22
N ASN A 27 12.41 -3.21 -12.90
CA ASN A 27 13.61 -2.78 -13.65
C ASN A 27 14.56 -1.90 -12.83
N SER A 28 14.81 -2.27 -11.57
CA SER A 28 15.62 -1.51 -10.60
C SER A 28 15.05 -0.15 -10.17
N GLN A 29 13.84 0.22 -10.61
CA GLN A 29 13.09 1.35 -10.08
C GLN A 29 12.24 0.89 -8.90
N GLN A 30 12.22 1.71 -7.85
CA GLN A 30 11.39 1.48 -6.68
C GLN A 30 10.32 2.57 -6.61
N GLN A 31 9.08 2.14 -6.39
CA GLN A 31 7.95 3.02 -6.11
C GLN A 31 7.33 2.63 -4.78
N ARG A 32 6.85 3.62 -4.04
CA ARG A 32 6.21 3.45 -2.74
C ARG A 32 4.79 3.97 -2.81
N ILE A 33 3.86 3.22 -2.25
CA ILE A 33 2.46 3.61 -2.13
C ILE A 33 2.07 3.41 -0.67
N PHE A 34 1.50 4.43 -0.05
CA PHE A 34 1.00 4.33 1.31
C PHE A 34 -0.51 4.10 1.28
N PHE A 35 -0.99 3.21 2.13
CA PHE A 35 -2.41 2.88 2.20
C PHE A 35 -2.83 2.46 3.60
N SER A 36 -4.11 2.54 3.89
CA SER A 36 -4.73 1.99 5.10
C SER A 36 -5.83 1.01 4.70
N THR A 37 -5.99 -0.06 5.45
CA THR A 37 -7.03 -1.06 5.22
C THR A 37 -7.51 -1.67 6.54
N ASN A 38 -8.77 -2.10 6.57
CA ASN A 38 -9.33 -2.93 7.65
C ASN A 38 -9.37 -4.42 7.25
N GLN A 39 -8.77 -4.79 6.11
CA GLN A 39 -8.71 -6.18 5.66
C GLN A 39 -7.57 -6.91 6.37
N GLU A 40 -7.85 -8.14 6.80
CA GLU A 40 -6.82 -9.01 7.38
C GLU A 40 -5.82 -9.49 6.32
N ASN A 41 -6.28 -9.66 5.07
CA ASN A 41 -5.44 -10.11 3.97
C ASN A 41 -4.75 -8.94 3.25
N LEU A 42 -3.56 -8.58 3.73
CA LEU A 42 -2.75 -7.51 3.16
C LEU A 42 -2.22 -7.84 1.76
N GLU A 43 -1.92 -9.11 1.47
CA GLU A 43 -1.42 -9.53 0.14
C GLU A 43 -2.49 -9.32 -0.94
N GLN A 44 -3.72 -9.72 -0.66
CA GLN A 44 -4.86 -9.48 -1.56
C GLN A 44 -5.08 -7.97 -1.76
N THR A 45 -4.96 -7.19 -0.69
CA THR A 45 -5.11 -5.73 -0.75
C THR A 45 -4.03 -5.09 -1.62
N ALA A 46 -2.76 -5.47 -1.43
CA ALA A 46 -1.66 -4.98 -2.27
C ALA A 46 -1.84 -5.37 -3.73
N ARG A 47 -2.30 -6.60 -4.00
CA ARG A 47 -2.57 -7.03 -5.38
C ARG A 47 -3.64 -6.17 -6.02
N GLN A 48 -4.72 -5.90 -5.29
CA GLN A 48 -5.80 -5.05 -5.77
C GLN A 48 -5.32 -3.61 -6.05
N ILE A 49 -4.48 -3.03 -5.19
CA ILE A 49 -3.87 -1.71 -5.44
C ILE A 49 -3.06 -1.71 -6.74
N ILE A 50 -2.22 -2.73 -6.94
CA ILE A 50 -1.38 -2.86 -8.15
C ILE A 50 -2.25 -2.96 -9.41
N ASP A 51 -3.30 -3.79 -9.36
CA ASP A 51 -4.23 -4.01 -10.48
C ASP A 51 -5.06 -2.73 -10.76
N ASP A 52 -5.58 -2.07 -9.73
CA ASP A 52 -6.38 -0.82 -9.85
C ASP A 52 -5.55 0.35 -10.39
N MET A 53 -4.26 0.43 -10.03
CA MET A 53 -3.33 1.45 -10.53
C MET A 53 -2.72 1.08 -11.89
N GLY A 54 -2.96 -0.13 -12.40
CA GLY A 54 -2.40 -0.61 -13.67
C GLY A 54 -0.87 -0.70 -13.69
N ILE A 55 -0.25 -0.89 -12.53
CA ILE A 55 1.21 -0.90 -12.40
C ILE A 55 1.73 -2.31 -12.70
N GLN A 56 2.68 -2.42 -13.63
CA GLN A 56 3.43 -3.65 -13.81
C GLN A 56 4.60 -3.70 -12.83
N VAL A 57 4.67 -4.75 -12.03
CA VAL A 57 5.71 -4.94 -11.01
C VAL A 57 6.32 -6.33 -11.14
N GLU A 58 7.61 -6.45 -10.87
CA GLU A 58 8.30 -7.74 -10.85
C GLU A 58 8.24 -8.36 -9.44
N LYS A 59 8.38 -7.49 -8.43
CA LYS A 59 8.32 -7.85 -7.02
C LYS A 59 7.66 -6.74 -6.23
N TRP A 60 6.99 -7.10 -5.15
CA TRP A 60 6.46 -6.16 -4.19
C TRP A 60 6.50 -6.75 -2.79
N HIS A 61 6.44 -5.88 -1.78
CA HIS A 61 6.27 -6.27 -0.38
C HIS A 61 5.59 -5.15 0.40
N ILE A 62 5.03 -5.49 1.56
CA ILE A 62 4.28 -4.58 2.41
C ILE A 62 5.04 -4.38 3.72
N ILE A 63 5.15 -3.13 4.16
CA ILE A 63 5.74 -2.75 5.44
C ILE A 63 4.62 -2.15 6.31
N PRO A 64 4.26 -2.78 7.43
CA PRO A 64 3.31 -2.21 8.37
C PRO A 64 3.95 -1.10 9.19
N HIS A 65 3.23 0.00 9.37
CA HIS A 65 3.61 1.12 10.20
C HIS A 65 2.52 1.40 11.22
N SER A 66 2.88 1.44 12.50
CA SER A 66 1.97 1.83 13.58
C SER A 66 2.68 2.78 14.53
N LYS A 67 1.98 3.82 14.98
CA LYS A 67 2.45 4.74 16.01
C LYS A 67 1.95 4.23 17.37
N HIS A 68 2.87 4.02 18.31
CA HIS A 68 2.59 3.71 19.71
C HIS A 68 2.75 4.95 20.56
#